data_AF-A0A2M7BYB7-F1
#
_entry.id   AF-A0A2M7BYB7-F1
#
_cell.length_a   1.000
_cell.length_b   1.000
_cell.length_c   1.000
_cell.angle_alpha   90.00
_cell.angle_beta   90.00
_cell.angle_gamma   90.00
#
_symmetry.space_group_name_H-M   'P 1'
#
loop_
_entity.id
_entity.type
_entity.pdbx_description
1 polymer ?
#
loop_
_entity_poly.entity_id
_entity_poly.type
_entity_poly.pdbx_seq_one_letter_code
_entity_poly.pdbx_strand_id
1 'polypeptide(L)' 'MGTKEINIKALKKFAKKNLKDYLITSESILEEPDDMPHEEYVKKVKIWLQALEMEKKIVDSKG' A
#
# COMPACT_ATOMS: atom_id res chain seq x y z
N MET A 1 -12.96 -18.73 15.41
CA MET A 1 -11.71 -17.99 15.60
C MET A 1 -11.93 -16.59 15.08
N GLY A 2 -11.80 -15.55 15.91
CA GLY A 2 -11.99 -14.17 15.44
C GLY A 2 -10.84 -13.77 14.52
N THR A 3 -11.15 -13.21 13.35
CA THR A 3 -10.14 -12.63 12.46
C THR A 3 -9.49 -11.46 13.19
N LYS A 4 -8.19 -11.58 13.48
CA LYS A 4 -7.42 -10.48 14.06
C LYS A 4 -7.48 -9.28 13.10
N GLU A 5 -7.92 -8.13 13.57
CA GLU A 5 -7.89 -6.89 12.78
C GLU A 5 -6.54 -6.17 12.94
N ILE A 6 -6.14 -5.45 11.90
CA ILE A 6 -4.96 -4.60 11.87
C ILE A 6 -5.39 -3.17 11.53
N ASN A 7 -4.81 -2.21 12.25
CA ASN A 7 -4.93 -0.79 11.93
C ASN A 7 -3.81 -0.34 11.00
N ILE A 8 -4.15 0.26 9.86
CA ILE A 8 -3.20 0.69 8.82
C ILE A 8 -2.96 2.21 8.76
N LYS A 9 -3.42 3.00 9.74
CA LYS A 9 -3.23 4.47 9.73
C LYS A 9 -1.77 4.90 9.61
N ALA A 10 -0.86 4.16 10.24
CA ALA A 10 0.58 4.41 10.14
C ALA A 10 1.10 4.19 8.70
N LEU A 11 0.63 3.14 8.03
CA LEU A 11 0.97 2.85 6.64
C LEU A 11 0.44 3.93 5.69
N LYS A 12 -0.82 4.38 5.87
CA LYS A 12 -1.38 5.49 5.10
C LYS A 12 -0.58 6.79 5.26
N LYS A 13 -0.16 7.09 6.49
CA LYS A 13 0.73 8.25 6.76
C LYS A 13 2.08 8.08 6.07
N PHE A 14 2.63 6.87 6.05
CA PHE A 14 3.86 6.57 5.32
C PHE A 14 3.68 6.76 3.80
N ALA A 15 2.60 6.25 3.22
CA ALA A 15 2.29 6.37 1.79
C ALA A 15 2.20 7.84 1.34
N LYS A 16 1.40 8.67 2.04
CA LYS A 16 1.30 10.11 1.76
C LYS A 16 2.63 10.85 1.78
N LYS A 17 3.56 10.42 2.64
CA LYS A 17 4.85 11.11 2.83
C LYS A 17 5.88 10.66 1.80
N ASN A 18 5.95 9.36 1.49
CA ASN A 18 7.08 8.76 0.80
C ASN A 18 6.74 8.17 -0.59
N LEU A 19 5.46 7.97 -0.91
CA LEU A 19 5.03 7.32 -2.15
C LEU A 19 4.42 8.30 -3.16
N LYS A 20 4.83 9.58 -3.11
CA LYS A 20 4.25 10.63 -3.97
C LYS A 20 4.50 10.41 -5.46
N ASP A 21 5.65 9.82 -5.81
CA ASP A 21 6.02 9.50 -7.19
C ASP A 21 5.49 8.13 -7.65
N TYR A 22 4.83 7.40 -6.74
CA TYR A 22 4.24 6.07 -6.94
C TYR A 22 2.72 6.15 -6.71
N LEU A 23 2.04 6.92 -7.58
CA LEU A 23 0.63 7.31 -7.43
C LEU A 23 -0.30 6.12 -7.28
N ILE A 24 -0.13 5.06 -8.08
CA ILE A 24 -1.02 3.89 -8.07
C ILE A 24 -0.93 3.18 -6.71
N THR A 25 0.30 2.93 -6.25
CA THR A 25 0.54 2.28 -4.96
C THR A 25 0.03 3.16 -3.82
N SER A 26 0.33 4.47 -3.85
CA SER A 26 -0.09 5.41 -2.81
C SER A 26 -1.61 5.49 -2.71
N GLU A 27 -2.31 5.74 -3.81
CA GLU A 27 -3.78 5.86 -3.83
C GLU A 27 -4.45 4.56 -3.39
N SER A 28 -3.97 3.41 -3.88
CA SER A 28 -4.52 2.11 -3.47
C SER A 28 -4.40 1.85 -1.96
N ILE A 29 -3.32 2.29 -1.31
CA ILE A 29 -3.18 2.19 0.16
C ILE A 29 -4.16 3.13 0.88
N LEU A 30 -4.40 4.32 0.32
CA LEU A 30 -5.19 5.37 0.97
C LEU A 30 -6.70 5.13 0.92
N GLU A 31 -7.18 4.42 -0.11
CA GLU A 31 -8.60 4.08 -0.31
C GLU A 31 -9.11 2.97 0.61
N GLU A 32 -8.22 2.12 1.16
CA GLU A 32 -8.62 1.06 2.09
C GLU A 32 -9.25 1.61 3.38
N PRO A 33 -10.05 0.84 4.12
CA PRO A 33 -10.45 1.21 5.48
C PRO A 33 -9.24 1.29 6.43
N ASP A 34 -9.36 2.08 7.51
CA ASP A 34 -8.28 2.22 8.49
C ASP A 34 -8.02 0.94 9.31
N ASP A 35 -9.04 0.09 9.43
CA ASP A 35 -9.00 -1.19 10.13
C ASP A 35 -9.45 -2.28 9.14
N MET A 36 -8.70 -3.37 9.06
CA MET A 36 -9.02 -4.50 8.17
C MET A 36 -8.59 -5.85 8.73
N PRO A 37 -9.21 -6.96 8.30
CA PRO A 37 -8.78 -8.30 8.70
C PRO A 37 -7.32 -8.57 8.33
N HIS A 38 -6.56 -9.20 9.22
CA HIS A 38 -5.15 -9.51 9.02
C HIS A 38 -4.89 -10.31 7.73
N GLU A 39 -5.77 -11.25 7.39
CA GLU A 39 -5.64 -12.02 6.14
C GLU A 39 -5.80 -11.15 4.89
N GLU A 40 -6.70 -10.17 4.94
CA GLU A 40 -6.90 -9.21 3.85
C GLU A 40 -5.69 -8.27 3.74
N TYR A 41 -5.20 -7.77 4.88
CA TYR A 41 -3.99 -6.97 4.94
C TYR A 41 -2.79 -7.67 4.28
N VAL A 42 -2.55 -8.95 4.59
CA VAL A 42 -1.44 -9.72 3.99
C VAL A 42 -1.60 -9.86 2.47
N LYS A 43 -2.83 -10.04 1.97
CA LYS A 43 -3.09 -10.10 0.52
C LYS A 43 -2.83 -8.74 -0.15
N LYS A 44 -3.35 -7.67 0.44
CA LYS A 44 -3.20 -6.29 -0.06
C LYS A 44 -1.75 -5.84 -0.07
N VAL A 45 -0.96 -6.15 0.97
CA VAL A 45 0.47 -5.83 1.01
C VAL A 45 1.22 -6.45 -0.18
N LYS A 46 0.92 -7.69 -0.56
CA LYS A 46 1.54 -8.31 -1.76
C LYS A 46 1.21 -7.54 -3.03
N ILE A 47 -0.05 -7.11 -3.17
CA ILE A 47 -0.51 -6.32 -4.33
C ILE A 47 0.21 -4.96 -4.37
N TRP A 48 0.29 -4.26 -3.24
CA TRP A 48 0.97 -2.96 -3.16
C TRP A 48 2.46 -3.07 -3.45
N LEU A 49 3.13 -4.12 -3.00
CA LEU A 49 4.54 -4.34 -3.32
C LEU A 49 4.76 -4.58 -4.82
N GLN A 50 3.88 -5.34 -5.46
CA GLN A 50 3.94 -5.57 -6.91
C GLN A 50 3.69 -4.27 -7.69
N ALA A 51 2.69 -3.48 -7.30
CA ALA A 51 2.42 -2.17 -7.89
C ALA A 51 3.64 -1.24 -7.75
N LEU A 52 4.24 -1.20 -6.57
CA LEU A 52 5.41 -0.36 -6.28
C LEU A 52 6.61 -0.76 -7.14
N GLU A 53 6.89 -2.05 -7.29
CA GLU A 53 7.98 -2.55 -8.15
C GLU A 53 7.77 -2.17 -9.61
N MET A 54 6.53 -2.21 -10.10
CA MET A 54 6.20 -1.79 -11.47
C MET A 54 6.38 -0.30 -11.65
N GLU A 55 5.85 0.52 -10.73
CA GLU A 55 6.00 1.97 -10.81
C GLU A 55 7.46 2.39 -10.69
N LYS A 56 8.24 1.75 -9.81
CA LYS A 56 9.68 2.00 -9.67
C LYS A 56 10.42 1.78 -10.98
N LYS A 57 10.14 0.68 -11.71
CA LYS A 57 10.75 0.47 -13.04
C LYS A 57 10.41 1.59 -14.02
N ILE A 58 9.18 2.11 -13.98
CA ILE A 58 8.74 3.20 -14.86
C ILE A 58 9.44 4.51 -14.50
N VAL A 59 9.54 4.83 -13.21
CA VAL A 59 10.22 6.03 -12.72
C VAL A 59 11.72 5.97 -13.03
N ASP A 60 12.38 4.85 -12.72
CA ASP A 60 13.81 4.65 -12.96
C ASP A 60 14.16 4.68 -14.46
N SER A 61 13.23 4.27 -15.35
CA SER A 61 13.44 4.32 -16.80
C SER A 61 13.34 5.73 -17.40
N LYS A 62 12.91 6.73 -16.63
CA LYS A 62 12.79 8.14 -17.05
C LYS A 62 13.96 9.02 -16.56
N GLY A 63 14.85 8.49 -15.74
CA GLY A 63 16.00 9.18 -15.14
C GLY A 63 17.30 9.02 -15.90
#